data_AF-A0A6S7H5Y6-F1
#
_entry.id   AF-A0A6S7H5Y6-F1
#
_cell.length_a   1.000
_cell.length_b   1.000
_cell.length_c   1.000
_cell.angle_alpha   90.00
_cell.angle_beta   90.00
_cell.angle_gamma   90.00
#
_symmetry.space_group_name_H-M   'P 1'
#
loop_
_entity.id
_entity.type
_entity.pdbx_description
1 polymer ?
#
loop_
_entity_poly.entity_id
_entity_poly.type
_entity_poly.pdbx_seq_one_letter_code
_entity_poly.pdbx_strand_id
1 'polypeptide(L)'
;MASYMGPGAEITEEKLQEKARKWQQLQSKRYSEKRKFGFVAAQKEDMPPEHVRKIICDHGDMSSRKYRHDKRVYLGALKYMPHALLKLLENMPMPWEQIRDVNVLYHVTGAITFVNEIPWVMEPVYIAQWGTMWIMMRREKRDRRHFKRMRFPPFDDEEPPLDYADNILDVEPLEAIQIDLDPDEDSPVYDWFYDHKPLVDTKFVNGSTYRKWNLSLPMQSTLYRLGNQLLSDLADGNFFYLFDMKAFFTAKALNIAIPGGPKFEPLVRDVSKNDEDWNEFNDINKIIIRQPVRTEYRIAFPYLYNSLPFKVHLLWYHYPTVVYIKTEDPDLPAFYFDPLVNPISHRHAVKSAEPLPEEDENFELPGDFQPFLQDTPLYSDNTANGIALLWAPRPFNMRAGRTRRALDIPLVNSWYQEHCPANHPVKVRVSYQKLLKCFVLNALKHRPPKAQKKRYLFRSFKSTKFFQTTTLDWVEAGLQVCRQGYNMLNLLIHRKNLNYLHLDYNFNLKPVKTLTTKERKKSRFGNAFHLCREILRLTKLVVDSHVQYRLGNVDCYQ
;
A
#
# COMPACT_ATOMS: atom_id res chain seq x y z
N MET A 1 0.11 86.67 -49.22
CA MET A 1 -1.19 85.99 -49.43
C MET A 1 -1.13 84.65 -48.71
N ALA A 2 -2.06 84.47 -47.78
CA ALA A 2 -2.22 83.26 -46.97
C ALA A 2 -2.54 82.04 -47.85
N SER A 3 -1.95 80.88 -47.53
CA SER A 3 -2.56 79.58 -47.78
C SER A 3 -2.92 78.95 -46.43
N TYR A 4 -4.20 79.08 -46.12
CA TYR A 4 -4.89 78.53 -44.96
C TYR A 4 -4.73 77.01 -44.88
N MET A 5 -4.25 76.51 -43.74
CA MET A 5 -4.57 75.15 -43.28
C MET A 5 -6.05 75.14 -42.90
N GLY A 6 -6.84 74.31 -43.58
CA GLY A 6 -8.28 74.17 -43.34
C GLY A 6 -8.61 73.61 -41.94
N PRO A 7 -9.82 73.93 -41.42
CA PRO A 7 -10.27 73.50 -40.10
C PRO A 7 -10.49 71.97 -40.08
N GLY A 8 -10.00 71.31 -39.03
CA GLY A 8 -10.20 69.88 -38.82
C GLY A 8 -11.69 69.55 -38.73
N ALA A 9 -12.15 68.57 -39.52
CA ALA A 9 -13.54 68.14 -39.57
C ALA A 9 -14.07 67.77 -38.16
N GLU A 10 -15.12 68.45 -37.72
CA GLU A 10 -15.81 68.16 -36.45
C GLU A 10 -16.46 66.77 -36.51
N ILE A 11 -16.11 65.92 -35.55
CA ILE A 11 -16.65 64.57 -35.43
C ILE A 11 -18.04 64.69 -34.78
N THR A 12 -19.09 64.25 -35.50
CA THR A 12 -20.47 64.18 -34.98
C THR A 12 -20.58 63.31 -33.72
N GLU A 13 -21.38 63.74 -32.74
CA GLU A 13 -21.65 63.08 -31.44
C GLU A 13 -21.94 61.58 -31.56
N GLU A 14 -22.73 61.18 -32.56
CA GLU A 14 -23.11 59.80 -32.84
C GLU A 14 -21.91 58.91 -33.21
N LYS A 15 -20.96 59.42 -34.00
CA LYS A 15 -19.71 58.73 -34.34
C LYS A 15 -18.77 58.61 -33.12
N LEU A 16 -18.85 59.56 -32.19
CA LEU A 16 -18.11 59.54 -30.93
C LEU A 16 -18.65 58.47 -29.99
N GLN A 17 -19.98 58.36 -29.86
CA GLN A 17 -20.64 57.29 -29.10
C GLN A 17 -20.38 55.90 -29.70
N GLU A 18 -20.40 55.76 -31.02
CA GLU A 18 -20.08 54.49 -31.68
C GLU A 18 -18.61 54.08 -31.44
N LYS A 19 -17.68 55.04 -31.52
CA LYS A 19 -16.26 54.82 -31.17
C LYS A 19 -16.10 54.44 -29.69
N ALA A 20 -16.81 55.11 -28.78
CA ALA A 20 -16.77 54.79 -27.36
C ALA A 20 -17.31 53.38 -27.07
N ARG A 21 -18.42 52.98 -27.70
CA ARG A 21 -18.98 51.62 -27.58
C ARG A 21 -18.02 50.57 -28.14
N LYS A 22 -17.42 50.79 -29.32
CA LYS A 22 -16.40 49.89 -29.90
C LYS A 22 -15.17 49.80 -29.00
N TRP A 23 -14.72 50.92 -28.44
CA TRP A 23 -13.60 50.95 -27.48
C TRP A 23 -13.93 50.16 -26.22
N GLN A 24 -15.11 50.35 -25.63
CA GLN A 24 -15.55 49.63 -24.44
C GLN A 24 -15.66 48.12 -24.68
N GLN A 25 -16.22 47.70 -25.83
CA GLN A 25 -16.28 46.28 -26.21
C GLN A 25 -14.89 45.67 -26.46
N LEU A 26 -13.98 46.46 -27.07
CA LEU A 26 -12.61 46.03 -27.32
C LEU A 26 -11.85 45.89 -25.99
N GLN A 27 -12.05 46.82 -25.05
CA GLN A 27 -11.37 46.81 -23.77
C GLN A 27 -11.91 45.76 -22.82
N SER A 28 -13.22 45.54 -22.78
CA SER A 28 -13.82 44.44 -22.01
C SER A 28 -13.37 43.08 -22.52
N LYS A 29 -13.23 42.90 -23.85
CA LYS A 29 -12.69 41.66 -24.42
C LYS A 29 -11.19 41.52 -24.17
N ARG A 30 -10.41 42.59 -24.36
CA ARG A 30 -8.94 42.59 -24.24
C ARG A 30 -8.48 42.34 -22.81
N TYR A 31 -9.12 42.97 -21.83
CA TYR A 31 -8.80 42.84 -20.40
C TYR A 31 -9.76 41.90 -19.65
N SER A 32 -10.43 40.99 -20.39
CA SER A 32 -11.21 39.92 -19.77
C SER A 32 -10.32 39.02 -18.92
N GLU A 33 -10.89 38.43 -17.86
CA GLU A 33 -10.12 37.61 -16.92
C GLU A 33 -9.42 36.42 -17.58
N LYS A 34 -10.03 35.87 -18.63
CA LYS A 34 -9.49 34.76 -19.44
C LYS A 34 -8.21 35.13 -20.21
N ARG A 35 -7.92 36.43 -20.37
CA ARG A 35 -6.73 36.94 -21.08
C ARG A 35 -5.65 37.47 -20.14
N LYS A 36 -5.85 37.41 -18.81
CA LYS A 36 -4.82 37.76 -17.83
C LYS A 36 -3.61 36.85 -18.02
N PHE A 37 -2.40 37.40 -17.95
CA PHE A 37 -1.17 36.61 -17.98
C PHE A 37 -1.13 35.68 -16.75
N GLY A 38 -0.88 34.38 -16.97
CA GLY A 38 -1.01 33.36 -15.93
C GLY A 38 -2.41 32.78 -15.76
N PHE A 39 -3.39 33.17 -16.60
CA PHE A 39 -4.69 32.50 -16.64
C PHE A 39 -4.53 31.02 -17.00
N VAL A 40 -4.99 30.15 -16.11
CA VAL A 40 -5.04 28.71 -16.36
C VAL A 40 -6.44 28.39 -16.88
N ALA A 41 -6.51 27.84 -18.09
CA ALA A 41 -7.76 27.40 -18.67
C ALA A 41 -8.44 26.34 -17.78
N ALA A 42 -9.76 26.22 -17.94
CA ALA A 42 -10.56 25.25 -17.19
C ALA A 42 -9.95 23.84 -17.26
N GLN A 43 -10.02 23.12 -16.14
CA GLN A 43 -9.54 21.76 -16.05
C GLN A 43 -10.33 20.87 -17.02
N LYS A 44 -9.65 19.92 -17.67
CA LYS A 44 -10.34 18.92 -18.47
C LYS A 44 -11.29 18.11 -17.59
N GLU A 45 -12.56 18.20 -17.94
CA GLU A 45 -13.65 17.41 -17.40
C GLU A 45 -13.58 15.97 -17.93
N ASP A 46 -14.29 15.10 -17.23
CA ASP A 46 -14.35 13.68 -17.57
C ASP A 46 -15.34 13.46 -18.70
N MET A 47 -14.93 12.66 -19.68
CA MET A 47 -15.75 12.24 -20.80
C MET A 47 -16.69 11.10 -20.36
N PRO A 48 -17.83 10.90 -21.05
CA PRO A 48 -18.67 9.73 -20.81
C PRO A 48 -17.92 8.41 -21.06
N PRO A 49 -18.14 7.37 -20.23
CA PRO A 49 -17.45 6.08 -20.36
C PRO A 49 -17.73 5.37 -21.68
N GLU A 50 -18.90 5.60 -22.29
CA GLU A 50 -19.28 5.05 -23.59
C GLU A 50 -18.35 5.52 -24.71
N HIS A 51 -17.76 6.71 -24.56
CA HIS A 51 -16.85 7.27 -25.56
C HIS A 51 -15.62 6.37 -25.75
N VAL A 52 -14.97 5.96 -24.66
CA VAL A 52 -13.80 5.06 -24.74
C VAL A 52 -14.20 3.65 -25.14
N ARG A 53 -15.33 3.13 -24.64
CA ARG A 53 -15.87 1.80 -25.04
C ARG A 53 -16.05 1.71 -26.55
N LYS A 54 -16.72 2.71 -27.14
CA LYS A 54 -16.95 2.77 -28.59
C LYS A 54 -15.64 2.84 -29.37
N ILE A 55 -14.69 3.67 -28.94
CA ILE A 55 -13.38 3.76 -29.59
C ILE A 55 -12.66 2.41 -29.59
N ILE A 56 -12.62 1.70 -28.45
CA ILE A 56 -11.94 0.41 -28.34
C ILE A 56 -12.63 -0.66 -29.19
N CYS A 57 -13.95 -0.70 -29.20
CA CYS A 57 -14.74 -1.61 -30.03
C CYS A 57 -14.51 -1.33 -31.53
N ASP A 58 -14.61 -0.07 -31.96
CA ASP A 58 -14.43 0.34 -33.36
C ASP A 58 -13.04 0.00 -33.92
N HIS A 59 -11.98 0.08 -33.08
CA HIS A 59 -10.61 -0.23 -33.49
C HIS A 59 -10.34 -1.75 -33.55
N GLY A 60 -11.04 -2.55 -32.73
CA GLY A 60 -10.95 -4.01 -32.71
C GLY A 60 -9.52 -4.53 -32.58
N ASP A 61 -9.13 -5.42 -33.50
CA ASP A 61 -7.81 -6.04 -33.62
C ASP A 61 -6.83 -5.25 -34.51
N MET A 62 -7.21 -4.05 -34.96
CA MET A 62 -6.47 -3.23 -35.91
C MET A 62 -6.25 -3.90 -37.29
N SER A 63 -7.05 -4.88 -37.69
CA SER A 63 -7.02 -5.45 -39.04
C SER A 63 -7.56 -4.48 -40.10
N SER A 64 -8.58 -3.69 -39.75
CA SER A 64 -9.27 -2.75 -40.64
C SER A 64 -8.34 -1.71 -41.28
N ARG A 65 -8.54 -1.45 -42.57
CA ARG A 65 -7.79 -0.44 -43.34
C ARG A 65 -8.11 0.99 -42.88
N LYS A 66 -9.29 1.22 -42.30
CA LYS A 66 -9.76 2.53 -41.82
C LYS A 66 -8.77 3.14 -40.80
N TYR A 67 -8.28 2.34 -39.86
CA TYR A 67 -7.40 2.76 -38.77
C TYR A 67 -5.91 2.53 -39.06
N ARG A 68 -5.52 2.52 -40.34
CA ARG A 68 -4.11 2.30 -40.74
C ARG A 68 -3.17 3.36 -40.15
N HIS A 69 -3.61 4.61 -40.07
CA HIS A 69 -2.81 5.72 -39.55
C HIS A 69 -2.51 5.56 -38.05
N ASP A 70 -3.42 4.94 -37.31
CA ASP A 70 -3.33 4.76 -35.85
C ASP A 70 -2.42 3.59 -35.45
N LYS A 71 -2.14 2.63 -36.36
CA LYS A 71 -1.20 1.51 -36.10
C LYS A 71 0.17 1.98 -35.59
N ARG A 72 0.64 3.14 -36.08
CA ARG A 72 1.90 3.73 -35.64
C ARG A 72 1.84 4.18 -34.18
N VAL A 73 0.69 4.72 -33.76
CA VAL A 73 0.47 5.22 -32.39
C VAL A 73 0.37 4.05 -31.41
N TYR A 74 -0.37 2.99 -31.76
CA TYR A 74 -0.44 1.75 -30.96
C TYR A 74 0.97 1.16 -30.71
N LEU A 75 1.78 1.01 -31.76
CA LEU A 75 3.16 0.52 -31.59
C LEU A 75 4.04 1.46 -30.74
N GLY A 76 3.82 2.77 -30.83
CA GLY A 76 4.51 3.75 -29.99
C GLY A 76 4.11 3.67 -28.51
N ALA A 77 2.85 3.33 -28.25
CA ALA A 77 2.30 3.19 -26.90
C ALA A 77 2.84 1.96 -26.15
N LEU A 78 3.33 0.93 -26.86
CA LEU A 78 3.95 -0.26 -26.26
C LEU A 78 5.07 0.07 -25.27
N LYS A 79 5.78 1.19 -25.50
CA LYS A 79 6.81 1.70 -24.57
C LYS A 79 6.28 1.97 -23.16
N TYR A 80 5.01 2.39 -23.05
CA TYR A 80 4.37 2.75 -21.79
C TYR A 80 3.50 1.64 -21.21
N MET A 81 3.38 0.51 -21.91
CA MET A 81 2.57 -0.63 -21.46
C MET A 81 2.94 -1.13 -20.06
N PRO A 82 4.24 -1.28 -19.68
CA PRO A 82 4.58 -1.68 -18.31
C PRO A 82 4.08 -0.71 -17.23
N HIS A 83 3.95 0.57 -17.56
CA HIS A 83 3.43 1.58 -16.64
C HIS A 83 1.90 1.50 -16.51
N ALA A 84 1.19 1.19 -17.61
CA ALA A 84 -0.24 0.90 -17.56
C ALA A 84 -0.54 -0.32 -16.70
N LEU A 85 0.22 -1.42 -16.89
CA LEU A 85 0.08 -2.65 -16.12
C LEU A 85 0.35 -2.43 -14.62
N LEU A 86 1.39 -1.66 -14.28
CA LEU A 86 1.66 -1.30 -12.89
C LEU A 86 0.48 -0.58 -12.24
N LYS A 87 -0.09 0.42 -12.92
CA LYS A 87 -1.21 1.21 -12.42
C LYS A 87 -2.51 0.43 -12.33
N LEU A 88 -2.73 -0.53 -13.23
CA LEU A 88 -3.86 -1.43 -13.18
C LEU A 88 -3.75 -2.37 -11.97
N LEU A 89 -2.63 -3.07 -11.82
CA LEU A 89 -2.41 -4.04 -10.75
C LEU A 89 -2.36 -3.40 -9.36
N GLU A 90 -1.83 -2.18 -9.22
CA GLU A 90 -1.81 -1.52 -7.91
C GLU A 90 -3.20 -1.10 -7.43
N ASN A 91 -4.18 -0.94 -8.33
CA ASN A 91 -5.56 -0.57 -8.02
C ASN A 91 -6.54 -1.76 -8.09
N MET A 92 -6.04 -2.99 -7.97
CA MET A 92 -6.87 -4.20 -7.94
C MET A 92 -7.94 -4.13 -6.84
N PRO A 93 -9.22 -4.42 -7.13
CA PRO A 93 -10.30 -4.50 -6.14
C PRO A 93 -9.90 -5.38 -4.96
N MET A 94 -10.30 -4.97 -3.75
CA MET A 94 -10.05 -5.78 -2.56
C MET A 94 -11.16 -6.83 -2.41
N PRO A 95 -10.93 -7.96 -1.71
CA PRO A 95 -11.91 -9.06 -1.65
C PRO A 95 -13.27 -8.72 -1.04
N TRP A 96 -13.37 -7.63 -0.28
CA TRP A 96 -14.62 -7.10 0.29
C TRP A 96 -15.37 -6.14 -0.64
N GLU A 97 -14.80 -5.80 -1.79
CA GLU A 97 -15.41 -4.95 -2.81
C GLU A 97 -15.92 -5.80 -3.98
N GLN A 98 -17.14 -5.54 -4.44
CA GLN A 98 -17.70 -6.19 -5.64
C GLN A 98 -17.24 -5.49 -6.93
N ILE A 99 -17.32 -4.16 -6.94
CA ILE A 99 -17.02 -3.30 -8.08
C ILE A 99 -16.12 -2.17 -7.58
N ARG A 100 -15.14 -1.78 -8.40
CA ARG A 100 -14.32 -0.61 -8.15
C ARG A 100 -14.24 0.24 -9.41
N ASP A 101 -14.88 1.40 -9.35
CA ASP A 101 -14.69 2.43 -10.35
C ASP A 101 -13.37 3.16 -10.13
N VAL A 102 -12.55 3.19 -11.16
CA VAL A 102 -11.24 3.83 -11.16
C VAL A 102 -11.19 4.98 -12.15
N ASN A 103 -10.45 6.02 -11.77
CA ASN A 103 -10.17 7.11 -12.69
C ASN A 103 -9.21 6.66 -13.79
N VAL A 104 -9.60 6.84 -15.04
CA VAL A 104 -8.85 6.41 -16.21
C VAL A 104 -8.40 7.59 -17.05
N LEU A 105 -7.17 7.51 -17.57
CA LEU A 105 -6.58 8.40 -18.56
C LEU A 105 -6.29 7.57 -19.82
N TYR A 106 -7.05 7.79 -20.88
CA TYR A 106 -6.93 7.02 -22.12
C TYR A 106 -6.52 7.90 -23.30
N HIS A 107 -5.81 7.31 -24.26
CA HIS A 107 -5.47 7.97 -25.51
C HIS A 107 -6.71 8.13 -26.40
N VAL A 108 -6.88 9.25 -27.10
CA VAL A 108 -8.07 9.54 -27.94
C VAL A 108 -8.33 8.49 -29.03
N THR A 109 -7.30 7.76 -29.47
CA THR A 109 -7.44 6.65 -30.44
C THR A 109 -7.61 5.28 -29.77
N GLY A 110 -7.77 5.20 -28.45
CA GLY A 110 -7.83 3.92 -27.72
C GLY A 110 -6.52 3.14 -27.67
N ALA A 111 -5.39 3.77 -28.02
CA ALA A 111 -4.10 3.10 -28.11
C ALA A 111 -3.63 2.53 -26.77
N ILE A 112 -3.82 3.27 -25.67
CA ILE A 112 -3.44 2.82 -24.33
C ILE A 112 -4.36 3.46 -23.29
N THR A 113 -4.67 2.69 -22.26
CA THR A 113 -5.49 3.05 -21.11
C THR A 113 -4.63 3.02 -19.85
N PHE A 114 -4.60 4.11 -19.08
CA PHE A 114 -3.89 4.19 -17.79
C PHE A 114 -4.89 4.40 -16.65
N VAL A 115 -4.80 3.61 -15.59
CA VAL A 115 -5.47 3.93 -14.32
C VAL A 115 -4.72 5.10 -13.66
N ASN A 116 -5.38 6.24 -13.50
CA ASN A 116 -4.83 7.49 -12.97
C ASN A 116 -5.18 7.68 -11.49
N GLU A 117 -4.97 6.63 -10.69
CA GLU A 117 -5.33 6.61 -9.28
C GLU A 117 -4.21 6.00 -8.44
N ILE A 118 -4.01 6.49 -7.22
CA ILE A 118 -3.09 5.89 -6.26
C ILE A 118 -3.95 5.36 -5.10
N PRO A 119 -3.84 4.08 -4.72
CA PRO A 119 -4.70 3.47 -3.71
C PRO A 119 -4.31 3.94 -2.30
N TRP A 120 -4.82 5.11 -1.89
CA TRP A 120 -4.65 5.62 -0.53
C TRP A 120 -5.64 4.92 0.40
N VAL A 121 -5.13 4.32 1.46
CA VAL A 121 -5.93 3.64 2.48
C VAL A 121 -5.57 4.17 3.87
N MET A 122 -6.54 4.15 4.77
CA MET A 122 -6.29 4.40 6.19
C MET A 122 -5.65 3.14 6.80
N GLU A 123 -4.46 3.29 7.38
CA GLU A 123 -3.68 2.15 7.89
C GLU A 123 -4.44 1.27 8.90
N PRO A 124 -5.10 1.81 9.96
CA PRO A 124 -5.82 0.97 10.92
C PRO A 124 -7.03 0.26 10.28
N VAL A 125 -7.78 0.97 9.42
CA VAL A 125 -8.95 0.39 8.71
C VAL A 125 -8.53 -0.74 7.79
N TYR A 126 -7.46 -0.53 7.00
CA TYR A 126 -6.98 -1.53 6.05
C TYR A 126 -6.49 -2.80 6.76
N ILE A 127 -5.80 -2.67 7.90
CA ILE A 127 -5.38 -3.83 8.71
C ILE A 127 -6.60 -4.55 9.29
N ALA A 128 -7.58 -3.81 9.81
CA ALA A 128 -8.82 -4.38 10.33
C ALA A 128 -9.62 -5.12 9.24
N GLN A 129 -9.78 -4.54 8.04
CA GLN A 129 -10.43 -5.18 6.89
C GLN A 129 -9.75 -6.52 6.57
N TRP A 130 -8.42 -6.55 6.43
CA TRP A 130 -7.69 -7.79 6.22
C TRP A 130 -7.76 -8.76 7.42
N GLY A 131 -7.89 -8.25 8.64
CA GLY A 131 -8.14 -9.04 9.85
C GLY A 131 -9.48 -9.79 9.77
N THR A 132 -10.54 -9.11 9.35
CA THR A 132 -11.84 -9.75 9.10
C THR A 132 -11.78 -10.75 7.94
N MET A 133 -11.04 -10.44 6.86
CA MET A 133 -10.83 -11.39 5.75
C MET A 133 -10.13 -12.66 6.23
N TRP A 134 -9.14 -12.54 7.11
CA TRP A 134 -8.45 -13.68 7.69
C TRP A 134 -9.40 -14.61 8.45
N ILE A 135 -10.32 -14.04 9.25
CA ILE A 135 -11.33 -14.80 10.00
C ILE A 135 -12.28 -15.50 9.02
N MET A 136 -12.85 -14.76 8.07
CA MET A 136 -13.82 -15.27 7.11
C MET A 136 -13.24 -16.37 6.22
N MET A 137 -12.03 -16.17 5.67
CA MET A 137 -11.35 -17.18 4.86
C MET A 137 -10.99 -18.44 5.65
N ARG A 138 -10.63 -18.31 6.94
CA ARG A 138 -10.38 -19.47 7.81
C ARG A 138 -11.64 -20.24 8.14
N ARG A 139 -12.73 -19.53 8.46
CA ARG A 139 -14.06 -20.11 8.72
C ARG A 139 -14.55 -20.86 7.49
N GLU A 140 -14.53 -20.22 6.32
CA GLU A 140 -14.97 -20.82 5.07
C GLU A 140 -14.15 -22.07 4.73
N LYS A 141 -12.83 -22.01 4.88
CA LYS A 141 -11.96 -23.17 4.63
C LYS A 141 -12.23 -24.34 5.61
N ARG A 142 -12.66 -24.07 6.83
CA ARG A 142 -13.01 -25.08 7.83
C ARG A 142 -14.38 -25.69 7.53
N ASP A 143 -15.36 -24.85 7.19
CA ASP A 143 -16.76 -25.24 7.09
C ASP A 143 -17.09 -25.88 5.73
N ARG A 144 -16.39 -25.46 4.66
CA ARG A 144 -16.61 -25.99 3.31
C ARG A 144 -15.99 -27.38 3.13
N ARG A 145 -16.84 -28.38 2.83
CA ARG A 145 -16.42 -29.78 2.61
C ARG A 145 -15.46 -29.96 1.43
N HIS A 146 -15.70 -29.28 0.32
CA HIS A 146 -14.85 -29.36 -0.87
C HIS A 146 -14.58 -27.96 -1.42
N PHE A 147 -13.35 -27.49 -1.25
CA PHE A 147 -12.88 -26.24 -1.83
C PHE A 147 -12.24 -26.50 -3.19
N LYS A 148 -12.97 -26.20 -4.27
CA LYS A 148 -12.49 -26.36 -5.65
C LYS A 148 -11.75 -25.09 -6.07
N ARG A 149 -10.45 -25.20 -6.35
CA ARG A 149 -9.68 -24.07 -6.89
C ARG A 149 -10.05 -23.83 -8.35
N MET A 150 -10.03 -22.56 -8.76
CA MET A 150 -10.16 -22.20 -10.17
C MET A 150 -9.04 -22.81 -11.02
N ARG A 151 -9.33 -23.05 -12.30
CA ARG A 151 -8.35 -23.56 -13.27
C ARG A 151 -7.59 -22.39 -13.89
N PHE A 152 -6.30 -22.59 -14.13
CA PHE A 152 -5.44 -21.62 -14.81
C PHE A 152 -4.84 -22.22 -16.08
N PRO A 153 -4.88 -21.51 -17.23
CA PRO A 153 -5.57 -20.23 -17.45
C PRO A 153 -7.11 -20.35 -17.37
N PRO A 154 -7.85 -19.27 -17.04
CA PRO A 154 -9.31 -19.35 -16.88
C PRO A 154 -10.08 -19.44 -18.20
N PHE A 155 -9.56 -18.85 -19.28
CA PHE A 155 -10.10 -18.90 -20.64
C PHE A 155 -9.17 -19.67 -21.57
N ASP A 156 -9.73 -20.23 -22.64
CA ASP A 156 -8.99 -20.97 -23.66
C ASP A 156 -8.06 -20.04 -24.48
N ASP A 157 -6.97 -20.55 -25.03
CA ASP A 157 -5.98 -19.75 -25.75
C ASP A 157 -6.48 -19.16 -27.08
N GLU A 158 -7.49 -19.78 -27.69
CA GLU A 158 -8.09 -19.34 -28.95
C GLU A 158 -9.36 -18.49 -28.74
N GLU A 159 -9.85 -18.37 -27.51
CA GLU A 159 -11.04 -17.57 -27.20
C GLU A 159 -10.69 -16.07 -27.15
N PRO A 160 -11.36 -15.21 -27.93
CA PRO A 160 -11.10 -13.79 -27.90
C PRO A 160 -11.48 -13.17 -26.55
N PRO A 161 -10.79 -12.10 -26.09
CA PRO A 161 -11.15 -11.43 -24.84
C PRO A 161 -12.59 -10.91 -24.89
N LEU A 162 -13.39 -11.34 -23.91
CA LEU A 162 -14.79 -10.95 -23.76
C LEU A 162 -14.98 -9.43 -23.77
N ASP A 163 -16.07 -8.99 -24.40
CA ASP A 163 -16.50 -7.59 -24.36
C ASP A 163 -17.26 -7.31 -23.06
N TYR A 164 -16.85 -6.25 -22.35
CA TYR A 164 -17.43 -5.86 -21.07
C TYR A 164 -18.90 -5.43 -21.21
N ALA A 165 -19.22 -4.66 -22.25
CA ALA A 165 -20.56 -4.12 -22.46
C ALA A 165 -21.61 -5.21 -22.70
N ASP A 166 -21.24 -6.27 -23.43
CA ASP A 166 -22.20 -7.31 -23.83
C ASP A 166 -22.33 -8.43 -22.78
N ASN A 167 -21.26 -8.71 -22.02
CA ASN A 167 -21.20 -9.90 -21.16
C ASN A 167 -21.17 -9.59 -19.65
N ILE A 168 -20.72 -8.40 -19.23
CA ILE A 168 -20.41 -8.13 -17.81
C ILE A 168 -21.24 -6.96 -17.26
N LEU A 169 -21.57 -5.96 -18.09
CA LEU A 169 -22.21 -4.73 -17.63
C LEU A 169 -23.57 -4.97 -16.95
N ASP A 170 -24.37 -5.90 -17.48
CA ASP A 170 -25.73 -6.20 -16.99
C ASP A 170 -25.76 -7.33 -15.94
N VAL A 171 -24.61 -7.92 -15.62
CA VAL A 171 -24.53 -9.04 -14.66
C VAL A 171 -24.26 -8.50 -13.26
N GLU A 172 -25.16 -8.79 -12.32
CA GLU A 172 -24.95 -8.47 -10.92
C GLU A 172 -23.81 -9.32 -10.34
N PRO A 173 -22.80 -8.70 -9.72
CA PRO A 173 -21.69 -9.43 -9.13
C PRO A 173 -22.16 -10.25 -7.92
N LEU A 174 -21.50 -11.39 -7.71
CA LEU A 174 -21.67 -12.17 -6.48
C LEU A 174 -21.34 -11.33 -5.23
N GLU A 175 -21.82 -11.79 -4.08
CA GLU A 175 -21.54 -11.16 -2.80
C GLU A 175 -20.03 -11.20 -2.48
N ALA A 176 -19.50 -10.06 -2.07
CA ALA A 176 -18.11 -9.95 -1.66
C ALA A 176 -17.90 -10.59 -0.29
N ILE A 177 -16.64 -10.82 0.09
CA ILE A 177 -16.35 -11.33 1.43
C ILE A 177 -16.55 -10.20 2.44
N GLN A 178 -17.60 -10.27 3.23
CA GLN A 178 -17.89 -9.34 4.32
C GLN A 178 -18.27 -10.13 5.57
N ILE A 179 -17.73 -9.74 6.73
CA ILE A 179 -18.17 -10.32 8.01
C ILE A 179 -19.47 -9.64 8.44
N ASP A 180 -20.39 -10.41 9.01
CA ASP A 180 -21.53 -9.85 9.70
C ASP A 180 -21.03 -9.11 10.95
N LEU A 181 -21.01 -7.78 10.87
CA LEU A 181 -20.64 -6.91 12.00
C LEU A 181 -21.79 -6.84 12.99
N ASP A 182 -21.46 -6.75 14.28
CA ASP A 182 -22.47 -6.61 15.33
C ASP A 182 -22.97 -5.14 15.39
N PRO A 183 -24.28 -4.88 15.26
CA PRO A 183 -24.81 -3.50 15.26
C PRO A 183 -24.53 -2.73 16.56
N ASP A 184 -24.40 -3.40 17.70
CA ASP A 184 -24.22 -2.79 19.01
C ASP A 184 -22.73 -2.66 19.34
N GLU A 185 -21.94 -3.73 19.19
CA GLU A 185 -20.50 -3.70 19.50
C GLU A 185 -19.66 -2.97 18.43
N ASP A 186 -19.99 -3.19 17.15
CA ASP A 186 -19.28 -2.61 16.01
C ASP A 186 -19.93 -1.32 15.47
N SER A 187 -20.91 -0.78 16.20
CA SER A 187 -21.63 0.45 15.85
C SER A 187 -20.74 1.59 15.30
N PRO A 188 -19.54 1.89 15.86
CA PRO A 188 -18.72 2.99 15.36
C PRO A 188 -18.17 2.81 13.93
N VAL A 189 -18.10 1.57 13.43
CA VAL A 189 -17.53 1.22 12.12
C VAL A 189 -18.55 0.62 11.16
N TYR A 190 -19.68 0.13 11.67
CA TYR A 190 -20.71 -0.65 10.96
C TYR A 190 -21.04 -0.11 9.55
N ASP A 191 -21.41 1.18 9.46
CA ASP A 191 -21.94 1.76 8.21
C ASP A 191 -20.93 1.87 7.06
N TRP A 192 -19.64 2.03 7.36
CA TRP A 192 -18.63 2.45 6.37
C TRP A 192 -17.46 1.49 6.23
N PHE A 193 -17.41 0.42 7.03
CA PHE A 193 -16.21 -0.42 7.17
C PHE A 193 -15.75 -1.06 5.86
N TYR A 194 -16.68 -1.46 4.99
CA TYR A 194 -16.38 -2.14 3.73
C TYR A 194 -16.41 -1.25 2.48
N ASP A 195 -16.54 0.07 2.66
CA ASP A 195 -16.47 1.03 1.57
C ASP A 195 -15.07 1.05 0.92
N HIS A 196 -15.01 1.37 -0.38
CA HIS A 196 -13.75 1.52 -1.11
C HIS A 196 -12.86 2.62 -0.50
N LYS A 197 -13.46 3.77 -0.18
CA LYS A 197 -12.81 4.87 0.54
C LYS A 197 -13.72 5.28 1.71
N PRO A 198 -13.54 4.65 2.87
CA PRO A 198 -14.41 4.91 4.00
C PRO A 198 -14.36 6.35 4.47
N LEU A 199 -15.49 6.85 4.99
CA LEU A 199 -15.60 8.17 5.62
C LEU A 199 -15.26 9.35 4.70
N VAL A 200 -15.24 9.17 3.37
CA VAL A 200 -15.12 10.30 2.43
C VAL A 200 -16.25 11.30 2.67
N ASP A 201 -15.93 12.59 2.55
CA ASP A 201 -16.81 13.73 2.83
C ASP A 201 -17.26 13.93 4.29
N THR A 202 -16.72 13.13 5.22
CA THR A 202 -16.91 13.35 6.66
C THR A 202 -15.79 14.20 7.29
N LYS A 203 -15.99 14.63 8.54
CA LYS A 203 -14.98 15.37 9.34
C LYS A 203 -13.71 14.58 9.67
N PHE A 204 -13.74 13.25 9.52
CA PHE A 204 -12.63 12.38 9.91
C PHE A 204 -11.51 12.35 8.86
N VAL A 205 -11.78 12.81 7.63
CA VAL A 205 -10.79 12.92 6.54
C VAL A 205 -10.78 14.31 5.93
N ASN A 206 -9.68 14.67 5.27
CA ASN A 206 -9.48 16.02 4.74
C ASN A 206 -10.20 16.32 3.40
N GLY A 207 -11.17 15.48 3.00
CA GLY A 207 -11.88 15.53 1.72
C GLY A 207 -11.42 14.48 0.69
N SER A 208 -11.88 14.61 -0.56
CA SER A 208 -11.71 13.63 -1.65
C SER A 208 -10.27 13.28 -2.05
N THR A 209 -9.28 14.11 -1.68
CA THR A 209 -7.85 13.77 -1.89
C THR A 209 -7.37 12.66 -0.94
N TYR A 210 -8.08 12.42 0.16
CA TYR A 210 -7.91 11.28 1.07
C TYR A 210 -6.46 11.08 1.57
N ARG A 211 -5.89 12.11 2.21
CA ARG A 211 -4.47 12.16 2.62
C ARG A 211 -4.22 12.10 4.11
N LYS A 212 -5.16 12.60 4.90
CA LYS A 212 -5.08 12.65 6.36
C LYS A 212 -6.36 12.08 6.93
N TRP A 213 -6.21 11.39 8.05
CA TRP A 213 -7.29 10.83 8.82
C TRP A 213 -7.13 11.19 10.29
N ASN A 214 -8.24 11.32 10.99
CA ASN A 214 -8.33 11.55 12.42
C ASN A 214 -9.56 10.79 12.92
N LEU A 215 -9.35 9.71 13.67
CA LEU A 215 -10.44 8.83 14.13
C LEU A 215 -10.76 9.09 15.60
N SER A 216 -11.96 8.72 16.03
CA SER A 216 -12.35 8.76 17.44
C SER A 216 -11.79 7.53 18.19
N LEU A 217 -11.74 7.60 19.53
CA LEU A 217 -11.27 6.48 20.34
C LEU A 217 -12.15 5.22 20.16
N PRO A 218 -13.50 5.30 20.16
CA PRO A 218 -14.36 4.14 19.91
C PRO A 218 -14.10 3.49 18.54
N MET A 219 -13.95 4.30 17.49
CA MET A 219 -13.60 3.76 16.15
C MET A 219 -12.26 3.03 16.20
N GLN A 220 -11.26 3.62 16.87
CA GLN A 220 -9.93 3.03 16.94
C GLN A 220 -9.90 1.72 17.75
N SER A 221 -10.67 1.64 18.85
CA SER A 221 -10.77 0.42 19.67
C SER A 221 -11.48 -0.70 18.91
N THR A 222 -12.56 -0.39 18.21
CA THR A 222 -13.27 -1.39 17.39
C THR A 222 -12.38 -1.90 16.26
N LEU A 223 -11.69 -1.02 15.54
CA LEU A 223 -10.72 -1.42 14.50
C LEU A 223 -9.56 -2.26 15.06
N TYR A 224 -9.06 -1.93 16.25
CA TYR A 224 -8.00 -2.69 16.91
C TYR A 224 -8.46 -4.12 17.25
N ARG A 225 -9.69 -4.26 17.75
CA ARG A 225 -10.32 -5.56 18.04
C ARG A 225 -10.49 -6.40 16.77
N LEU A 226 -11.04 -5.82 15.70
CA LEU A 226 -11.22 -6.51 14.40
C LEU A 226 -9.89 -6.91 13.75
N GLY A 227 -8.84 -6.10 13.95
CA GLY A 227 -7.50 -6.35 13.43
C GLY A 227 -6.66 -7.36 14.22
N ASN A 228 -7.10 -7.77 15.42
CA ASN A 228 -6.26 -8.47 16.41
C ASN A 228 -5.61 -9.76 15.87
N GLN A 229 -6.28 -10.48 14.95
CA GLN A 229 -5.74 -11.72 14.36
C GLN A 229 -4.44 -11.55 13.56
N LEU A 230 -4.16 -10.34 13.07
CA LEU A 230 -2.94 -10.04 12.31
C LEU A 230 -1.87 -9.37 13.16
N LEU A 231 -2.24 -8.87 14.34
CA LEU A 231 -1.37 -8.10 15.21
C LEU A 231 -0.56 -9.01 16.12
N SER A 232 0.54 -8.46 16.61
CA SER A 232 1.34 -9.10 17.64
C SER A 232 0.78 -8.77 19.01
N ASP A 233 0.80 -9.74 19.92
CA ASP A 233 0.45 -9.56 21.33
C ASP A 233 1.62 -8.99 22.15
N LEU A 234 2.78 -8.75 21.53
CA LEU A 234 3.98 -8.25 22.21
C LEU A 234 3.88 -6.75 22.49
N ALA A 235 3.74 -6.38 23.76
CA ALA A 235 3.82 -4.99 24.23
C ALA A 235 5.26 -4.56 24.56
N ASP A 236 6.11 -5.48 25.04
CA ASP A 236 7.48 -5.16 25.48
C ASP A 236 8.51 -5.36 24.35
N GLY A 237 9.27 -4.30 24.08
CA GLY A 237 10.39 -4.32 23.13
C GLY A 237 11.55 -5.21 23.56
N ASN A 238 11.63 -5.60 24.84
CA ASN A 238 12.64 -6.53 25.34
C ASN A 238 12.57 -7.92 24.69
N PHE A 239 11.42 -8.32 24.13
CA PHE A 239 11.29 -9.57 23.37
C PHE A 239 12.31 -9.66 22.22
N PHE A 240 12.65 -8.53 21.61
CA PHE A 240 13.58 -8.45 20.49
C PHE A 240 15.05 -8.35 20.92
N TYR A 241 15.40 -8.63 22.18
CA TYR A 241 16.79 -8.67 22.61
C TYR A 241 17.59 -9.69 21.77
N LEU A 242 18.70 -9.25 21.17
CA LEU A 242 19.49 -9.99 20.16
C LEU A 242 18.72 -10.38 18.88
N PHE A 243 17.47 -9.97 18.73
CA PHE A 243 16.63 -10.23 17.57
C PHE A 243 16.12 -8.94 16.93
N ASP A 244 16.91 -7.87 17.08
CA ASP A 244 16.66 -6.55 16.51
C ASP A 244 17.58 -6.27 15.32
N MET A 245 17.34 -5.15 14.65
CA MET A 245 18.11 -4.75 13.47
C MET A 245 19.60 -4.56 13.77
N LYS A 246 19.96 -4.05 14.96
CA LYS A 246 21.35 -3.82 15.34
C LYS A 246 22.08 -5.14 15.58
N ALA A 247 21.45 -6.10 16.27
CA ALA A 247 21.96 -7.45 16.43
C ALA A 247 22.23 -8.11 15.08
N PHE A 248 21.29 -8.04 14.13
CA PHE A 248 21.48 -8.64 12.80
C PHE A 248 22.59 -7.98 11.98
N PHE A 249 22.77 -6.66 12.09
CA PHE A 249 23.88 -5.97 11.43
C PHE A 249 25.23 -6.40 12.01
N THR A 250 25.33 -6.52 13.33
CA THR A 250 26.52 -7.00 14.03
C THR A 250 26.81 -8.47 13.72
N ALA A 251 25.80 -9.34 13.76
CA ALA A 251 25.92 -10.75 13.38
C ALA A 251 26.44 -10.89 11.95
N LYS A 252 25.89 -10.12 11.00
CA LYS A 252 26.38 -10.06 9.63
C LYS A 252 27.84 -9.59 9.54
N ALA A 253 28.21 -8.58 10.33
CA ALA A 253 29.53 -7.98 10.29
C ALA A 253 30.62 -8.95 10.78
N LEU A 254 30.31 -9.68 11.86
CA LEU A 254 31.18 -10.67 12.49
C LEU A 254 31.15 -12.05 11.82
N ASN A 255 30.31 -12.26 10.80
CA ASN A 255 30.06 -13.56 10.19
C ASN A 255 29.57 -14.62 11.20
N ILE A 256 28.72 -14.20 12.13
CA ILE A 256 28.08 -15.04 13.15
C ILE A 256 26.59 -15.18 12.82
N ALA A 257 26.00 -16.33 13.14
CA ALA A 257 24.57 -16.56 12.99
C ALA A 257 23.89 -16.67 14.36
N ILE A 258 22.83 -15.91 14.56
CA ILE A 258 21.95 -16.02 15.73
C ILE A 258 21.04 -17.23 15.53
N PRO A 259 20.78 -18.06 16.56
CA PRO A 259 19.76 -19.09 16.48
C PRO A 259 18.42 -18.51 16.01
N GLY A 260 17.80 -19.11 14.99
CA GLY A 260 16.56 -18.59 14.37
C GLY A 260 16.75 -17.36 13.46
N GLY A 261 17.91 -16.70 13.50
CA GLY A 261 18.23 -15.52 12.71
C GLY A 261 18.75 -15.81 11.29
N PRO A 262 18.95 -14.76 10.47
CA PRO A 262 19.40 -14.87 9.09
C PRO A 262 20.91 -15.14 8.98
N LYS A 263 21.31 -15.87 7.94
CA LYS A 263 22.72 -16.13 7.58
C LYS A 263 23.17 -15.30 6.39
N PHE A 264 24.36 -14.71 6.49
CA PHE A 264 24.94 -13.84 5.46
C PHE A 264 26.29 -14.35 4.96
N GLU A 265 26.76 -13.78 3.87
CA GLU A 265 28.14 -13.99 3.42
C GLU A 265 29.10 -13.13 4.27
N PRO A 266 30.33 -13.63 4.53
CA PRO A 266 31.34 -12.88 5.27
C PRO A 266 31.66 -11.53 4.62
N LEU A 267 31.83 -10.49 5.46
CA LEU A 267 32.23 -9.16 5.00
C LEU A 267 33.70 -9.07 4.61
N VAL A 268 34.58 -9.62 5.44
CA VAL A 268 36.02 -9.69 5.22
C VAL A 268 36.35 -11.16 4.94
N ARG A 269 36.92 -11.46 3.77
CA ARG A 269 37.21 -12.83 3.33
C ARG A 269 38.68 -13.22 3.55
N ASP A 270 39.56 -12.23 3.72
CA ASP A 270 41.01 -12.39 3.64
C ASP A 270 41.71 -12.39 5.01
N VAL A 271 40.98 -12.64 6.11
CA VAL A 271 41.61 -12.84 7.42
C VAL A 271 42.22 -14.24 7.46
N SER A 272 43.55 -14.32 7.61
CA SER A 272 44.27 -15.56 7.89
C SER A 272 43.80 -16.10 9.24
N LYS A 273 42.95 -17.12 9.24
CA LYS A 273 42.43 -17.75 10.48
C LYS A 273 43.56 -18.29 11.36
N ASN A 274 44.68 -18.67 10.76
CA ASN A 274 45.83 -19.24 11.47
C ASN A 274 46.51 -18.24 12.41
N ASP A 275 46.47 -16.94 12.10
CA ASP A 275 47.12 -15.90 12.91
C ASP A 275 46.24 -15.50 14.13
N GLU A 276 44.93 -15.80 14.10
CA GLU A 276 44.03 -15.60 15.25
C GLU A 276 44.07 -16.77 16.24
N ASP A 277 44.23 -18.01 15.77
CA ASP A 277 44.10 -19.22 16.60
C ASP A 277 45.35 -19.49 17.47
N TRP A 278 46.56 -19.21 16.99
CA TRP A 278 47.82 -19.43 17.71
C TRP A 278 48.58 -18.12 17.96
N ASN A 279 48.16 -17.40 19.00
CA ASN A 279 48.84 -16.20 19.46
C ASN A 279 49.18 -16.30 20.96
N GLU A 280 50.02 -15.38 21.45
CA GLU A 280 50.46 -15.36 22.85
C GLU A 280 49.30 -15.25 23.86
N PHE A 281 48.17 -14.70 23.43
CA PHE A 281 46.98 -14.47 24.25
C PHE A 281 46.01 -15.67 24.28
N ASN A 282 46.06 -16.55 23.28
CA ASN A 282 45.17 -17.71 23.11
C ASN A 282 45.82 -19.04 23.54
N ASP A 283 46.94 -19.00 24.28
CA ASP A 283 47.59 -20.19 24.83
C ASP A 283 46.65 -20.93 25.81
N ILE A 284 46.42 -22.21 25.53
CA ILE A 284 45.46 -23.05 26.28
C ILE A 284 45.84 -23.19 27.76
N ASN A 285 47.13 -23.05 28.10
CA ASN A 285 47.62 -23.16 29.47
C ASN A 285 47.43 -21.86 30.28
N LYS A 286 47.13 -20.73 29.61
CA LYS A 286 46.95 -19.42 30.23
C LYS A 286 45.48 -19.01 30.35
N ILE A 287 44.57 -19.69 29.66
CA ILE A 287 43.14 -19.40 29.68
C ILE A 287 42.39 -20.25 30.71
N ILE A 288 41.48 -19.61 31.47
CA ILE A 288 40.60 -20.29 32.43
C ILE A 288 39.20 -20.36 31.83
N ILE A 289 38.79 -21.55 31.36
CA ILE A 289 37.45 -21.76 30.79
C ILE A 289 36.50 -22.23 31.90
N ARG A 290 35.75 -21.29 32.49
CA ARG A 290 34.65 -21.61 33.43
C ARG A 290 33.33 -21.84 32.70
N GLN A 291 33.06 -21.01 31.68
CA GLN A 291 31.91 -21.13 30.79
C GLN A 291 32.34 -20.79 29.37
N PRO A 292 31.89 -21.55 28.36
CA PRO A 292 32.23 -21.26 26.97
C PRO A 292 31.57 -19.96 26.51
N VAL A 293 32.33 -19.14 25.79
CA VAL A 293 31.82 -17.90 25.19
C VAL A 293 30.85 -18.27 24.06
N ARG A 294 29.57 -17.93 24.24
CA ARG A 294 28.53 -18.20 23.25
C ARG A 294 28.51 -17.13 22.16
N THR A 295 27.91 -17.46 21.02
CA THR A 295 27.73 -16.53 19.89
C THR A 295 26.92 -15.28 20.27
N GLU A 296 25.99 -15.44 21.18
CA GLU A 296 25.12 -14.40 21.73
C GLU A 296 25.95 -13.35 22.48
N TYR A 297 26.97 -13.77 23.23
CA TYR A 297 27.84 -12.85 23.96
C TYR A 297 28.68 -12.00 23.02
N ARG A 298 29.17 -12.61 21.92
CA ARG A 298 29.90 -11.93 20.86
C ARG A 298 29.06 -10.87 20.13
N ILE A 299 27.74 -10.99 20.15
CA ILE A 299 26.83 -10.02 19.56
C ILE A 299 26.40 -8.98 20.59
N ALA A 300 26.03 -9.41 21.80
CA ALA A 300 25.62 -8.53 22.90
C ALA A 300 26.71 -7.51 23.27
N PHE A 301 27.96 -7.98 23.38
CA PHE A 301 29.12 -7.18 23.75
C PHE A 301 30.20 -7.28 22.67
N PRO A 302 29.98 -6.63 21.51
CA PRO A 302 30.77 -6.90 20.30
C PRO A 302 32.23 -6.44 20.42
N TYR A 303 32.51 -5.44 21.26
CA TYR A 303 33.87 -4.94 21.48
C TYR A 303 34.65 -5.71 22.55
N LEU A 304 33.99 -6.57 23.34
CA LEU A 304 34.63 -7.31 24.44
C LEU A 304 35.06 -8.71 24.00
N TYR A 305 34.19 -9.43 23.28
CA TYR A 305 34.41 -10.84 22.92
C TYR A 305 34.88 -11.06 21.47
N ASN A 306 35.28 -10.01 20.75
CA ASN A 306 35.79 -10.12 19.38
C ASN A 306 37.09 -9.33 19.21
N SER A 307 38.08 -9.94 18.56
CA SER A 307 39.37 -9.32 18.27
C SER A 307 39.28 -8.21 17.22
N LEU A 308 38.40 -8.37 16.21
CA LEU A 308 38.24 -7.43 15.09
C LEU A 308 36.77 -7.01 14.90
N PRO A 309 36.24 -6.11 15.74
CA PRO A 309 34.87 -5.61 15.62
C PRO A 309 34.72 -4.59 14.48
N PHE A 310 34.81 -5.05 13.22
CA PHE A 310 34.68 -4.20 12.04
C PHE A 310 33.22 -3.97 11.64
N LYS A 311 32.80 -2.69 11.49
CA LYS A 311 31.43 -2.30 11.08
C LYS A 311 30.31 -2.92 11.95
N VAL A 312 30.61 -3.19 13.21
CA VAL A 312 29.60 -3.61 14.19
C VAL A 312 28.72 -2.43 14.59
N HIS A 313 27.51 -2.74 15.06
CA HIS A 313 26.58 -1.78 15.62
C HIS A 313 26.31 -2.08 17.09
N LEU A 314 26.27 -1.04 17.92
CA LEU A 314 25.84 -1.18 19.30
C LEU A 314 24.35 -1.51 19.37
N LEU A 315 24.02 -2.44 20.26
CA LEU A 315 22.66 -2.88 20.51
C LEU A 315 22.02 -2.03 21.61
N TRP A 316 20.70 -1.97 21.59
CA TRP A 316 19.96 -1.48 22.74
C TRP A 316 19.96 -2.55 23.84
N TYR A 317 20.41 -2.21 25.04
CA TYR A 317 20.64 -3.20 26.10
C TYR A 317 19.33 -3.69 26.73
N HIS A 318 18.47 -2.76 27.18
CA HIS A 318 17.25 -3.09 27.89
C HIS A 318 16.25 -1.92 27.85
N TYR A 319 14.96 -2.23 27.73
CA TYR A 319 13.85 -1.30 27.95
C TYR A 319 13.26 -1.53 29.35
N PRO A 320 12.71 -0.51 30.03
CA PRO A 320 11.91 -0.74 31.23
C PRO A 320 10.81 -1.77 30.97
N THR A 321 10.70 -2.79 31.82
CA THR A 321 9.75 -3.88 31.62
C THR A 321 8.32 -3.35 31.67
N VAL A 322 7.58 -3.57 30.58
CA VAL A 322 6.17 -3.17 30.49
C VAL A 322 5.33 -4.22 31.21
N VAL A 323 4.68 -3.82 32.31
CA VAL A 323 3.80 -4.68 33.13
C VAL A 323 2.32 -4.34 32.88
N TYR A 324 1.95 -4.21 31.61
CA TYR A 324 0.57 -3.95 31.20
C TYR A 324 -0.25 -5.24 31.25
N ILE A 325 -1.40 -5.18 31.92
CA ILE A 325 -2.36 -6.26 32.01
C ILE A 325 -3.51 -5.94 31.06
N LYS A 326 -3.78 -6.84 30.12
CA LYS A 326 -4.89 -6.72 29.19
C LYS A 326 -6.15 -7.23 29.87
N THR A 327 -7.15 -6.37 30.00
CA THR A 327 -8.48 -6.75 30.50
C THR A 327 -9.22 -7.55 29.44
N GLU A 328 -9.59 -8.78 29.75
CA GLU A 328 -10.38 -9.64 28.85
C GLU A 328 -11.90 -9.49 29.08
N ASP A 329 -12.29 -9.17 30.32
CA ASP A 329 -13.68 -9.02 30.72
C ASP A 329 -14.09 -7.54 30.77
N PRO A 330 -15.03 -7.08 29.91
CA PRO A 330 -15.50 -5.71 29.90
C PRO A 330 -16.41 -5.36 31.09
N ASP A 331 -16.91 -6.35 31.83
CA ASP A 331 -17.80 -6.13 32.98
C ASP A 331 -17.02 -5.65 34.23
N LEU A 332 -15.70 -5.80 34.23
CA LEU A 332 -14.83 -5.32 35.29
C LEU A 332 -14.59 -3.80 35.19
N PRO A 333 -14.50 -3.08 36.33
CA PRO A 333 -14.16 -1.65 36.33
C PRO A 333 -12.85 -1.37 35.59
N ALA A 334 -12.70 -0.19 34.97
CA ALA A 334 -11.47 0.14 34.23
C ALA A 334 -10.21 0.17 35.12
N PHE A 335 -10.36 0.51 36.40
CA PHE A 335 -9.31 0.46 37.41
C PHE A 335 -9.70 -0.53 38.50
N TYR A 336 -9.08 -1.70 38.51
CA TYR A 336 -9.26 -2.71 39.54
C TYR A 336 -7.93 -3.35 39.91
N PHE A 337 -7.89 -3.98 41.07
CA PHE A 337 -6.73 -4.77 41.50
C PHE A 337 -6.81 -6.15 40.86
N ASP A 338 -6.06 -6.34 39.79
CA ASP A 338 -6.06 -7.60 39.04
C ASP A 338 -5.41 -8.74 39.86
N PRO A 339 -5.95 -9.97 39.83
CA PRO A 339 -5.37 -11.12 40.52
C PRO A 339 -3.92 -11.45 40.16
N LEU A 340 -3.42 -11.01 39.00
CA LEU A 340 -2.02 -11.14 38.60
C LEU A 340 -1.09 -10.19 39.37
N VAL A 341 -1.62 -9.13 40.00
CA VAL A 341 -0.84 -8.19 40.80
C VAL A 341 -0.59 -8.78 42.19
N ASN A 342 0.68 -8.78 42.60
CA ASN A 342 1.04 -9.23 43.94
C ASN A 342 0.40 -8.32 45.02
N PRO A 343 -0.28 -8.87 46.03
CA PRO A 343 -0.92 -8.07 47.08
C PRO A 343 0.11 -7.28 47.87
N ILE A 344 -0.21 -6.02 48.16
CA ILE A 344 0.63 -5.16 48.99
C ILE A 344 0.52 -5.61 50.45
N SER A 345 1.62 -6.11 51.00
CA SER A 345 1.70 -6.58 52.39
C SER A 345 2.25 -5.46 53.27
N HIS A 346 1.39 -4.85 54.09
CA HIS A 346 1.81 -3.83 55.06
C HIS A 346 2.46 -4.50 56.29
N ARG A 347 3.74 -4.87 56.19
CA ARG A 347 4.55 -5.40 57.31
C ARG A 347 5.45 -4.34 57.94
N HIS A 348 4.94 -3.15 58.19
CA HIS A 348 5.63 -2.15 59.00
C HIS A 348 5.08 -2.18 60.43
N ALA A 349 5.82 -2.79 61.35
CA ALA A 349 5.46 -2.94 62.76
C ALA A 349 5.65 -1.65 63.59
N VAL A 350 6.36 -0.67 63.06
CA VAL A 350 6.51 0.66 63.66
C VAL A 350 5.90 1.66 62.70
N LYS A 351 4.72 2.19 63.03
CA LYS A 351 4.22 3.40 62.38
C LYS A 351 5.27 4.47 62.66
N SER A 352 6.06 4.86 61.66
CA SER A 352 6.72 6.16 61.70
C SER A 352 5.60 7.17 61.90
N ALA A 353 5.54 7.80 63.07
CA ALA A 353 4.60 8.88 63.31
C ALA A 353 4.97 10.00 62.35
N GLU A 354 4.30 10.04 61.20
CA GLU A 354 4.30 11.24 60.38
C GLU A 354 3.81 12.37 61.31
N PRO A 355 4.47 13.53 61.32
CA PRO A 355 4.07 14.65 62.15
C PRO A 355 2.74 15.20 61.61
N LEU A 356 1.66 14.53 61.98
CA LEU A 356 0.32 15.03 61.77
C LEU A 356 0.17 16.22 62.71
N PRO A 357 -0.27 17.39 62.21
CA PRO A 357 -0.62 18.50 63.10
C PRO A 357 -1.63 17.98 64.12
N GLU A 358 -1.44 18.33 65.40
CA GLU A 358 -2.50 18.21 66.41
C GLU A 358 -3.73 18.94 65.86
N GLU A 359 -4.94 18.44 66.13
CA GLU A 359 -6.19 18.98 65.58
C GLU A 359 -6.32 20.49 65.89
N ASP A 360 -5.72 21.32 65.03
CA ASP A 360 -5.76 22.77 65.12
C ASP A 360 -7.15 23.15 64.63
N GLU A 361 -8.08 23.36 65.57
CA GLU A 361 -9.45 23.84 65.33
C GLU A 361 -9.51 25.21 64.59
N ASN A 362 -8.35 25.81 64.27
CA ASN A 362 -8.19 27.11 63.65
C ASN A 362 -8.02 27.08 62.12
N PHE A 363 -7.91 25.91 61.48
CA PHE A 363 -7.74 25.80 60.03
C PHE A 363 -8.94 25.14 59.35
N GLU A 364 -9.77 25.93 58.69
CA GLU A 364 -10.87 25.46 57.85
C GLU A 364 -10.60 25.77 56.38
N LEU A 365 -10.91 24.81 55.50
CA LEU A 365 -10.91 25.06 54.07
C LEU A 365 -12.08 25.99 53.71
N PRO A 366 -11.91 26.95 52.78
CA PRO A 366 -13.01 27.77 52.30
C PRO A 366 -14.18 26.92 51.80
N GLY A 367 -15.43 27.37 51.99
CA GLY A 367 -16.63 26.58 51.64
C GLY A 367 -16.74 26.18 50.15
N ASP A 368 -16.05 26.92 49.27
CA ASP A 368 -15.98 26.63 47.84
C ASP A 368 -14.82 25.68 47.46
N PHE A 369 -14.04 25.23 48.45
CA PHE A 369 -12.88 24.37 48.23
C PHE A 369 -13.30 22.91 48.14
N GLN A 370 -13.18 22.35 46.94
CA GLN A 370 -13.54 20.97 46.62
C GLN A 370 -12.38 20.28 45.90
N PRO A 371 -12.28 18.93 45.96
CA PRO A 371 -11.34 18.19 45.13
C PRO A 371 -11.50 18.55 43.65
N PHE A 372 -10.39 18.70 42.94
CA PHE A 372 -10.44 18.89 41.50
C PHE A 372 -11.22 17.74 40.84
N LEU A 373 -12.09 18.06 39.89
CA LEU A 373 -12.84 17.09 39.10
C LEU A 373 -13.83 16.22 39.91
N GLN A 374 -14.33 16.71 41.06
CA GLN A 374 -15.31 16.00 41.90
C GLN A 374 -16.59 15.59 41.14
N ASP A 375 -17.04 16.41 40.18
CA ASP A 375 -18.25 16.13 39.39
C ASP A 375 -18.06 15.07 38.30
N THR A 376 -16.82 14.73 37.94
CA THR A 376 -16.54 13.77 36.87
C THR A 376 -16.23 12.38 37.43
N PRO A 377 -16.84 11.32 36.87
CA PRO A 377 -16.58 9.95 37.32
C PRO A 377 -15.13 9.54 37.04
N LEU A 378 -14.59 8.64 37.88
CA LEU A 378 -13.20 8.16 37.77
C LEU A 378 -12.90 7.49 36.43
N TYR A 379 -13.87 6.75 35.89
CA TYR A 379 -13.76 6.09 34.60
C TYR A 379 -15.11 6.14 33.86
N SER A 380 -15.03 5.87 32.56
CA SER A 380 -16.14 5.72 31.63
C SER A 380 -16.01 4.40 30.88
N ASP A 381 -17.02 4.01 30.13
CA ASP A 381 -17.04 2.78 29.32
C ASP A 381 -15.88 2.73 28.30
N ASN A 382 -15.38 3.90 27.88
CA ASN A 382 -14.27 4.01 26.92
C ASN A 382 -12.88 4.08 27.58
N THR A 383 -12.80 4.16 28.91
CA THR A 383 -11.52 4.37 29.60
C THR A 383 -10.61 3.15 29.47
N ALA A 384 -11.12 1.94 29.70
CA ALA A 384 -10.35 0.70 29.55
C ALA A 384 -9.84 0.52 28.11
N ASN A 385 -10.73 0.72 27.13
CA ASN A 385 -10.40 0.68 25.71
C ASN A 385 -9.32 1.71 25.32
N GLY A 386 -9.44 2.94 25.86
CA GLY A 386 -8.44 3.99 25.65
C GLY A 386 -7.07 3.62 26.21
N ILE A 387 -7.01 3.01 27.40
CA ILE A 387 -5.77 2.53 28.01
C ILE A 387 -5.17 1.39 27.17
N ALA A 388 -5.99 0.45 26.69
CA ALA A 388 -5.53 -0.64 25.83
C ALA A 388 -4.89 -0.14 24.52
N LEU A 389 -5.44 0.92 23.93
CA LEU A 389 -4.89 1.54 22.73
C LEU A 389 -3.51 2.18 22.93
N LEU A 390 -3.14 2.58 24.16
CA LEU A 390 -1.81 3.12 24.44
C LEU A 390 -0.70 2.08 24.17
N TRP A 391 -0.98 0.82 24.48
CA TRP A 391 -0.06 -0.31 24.30
C TRP A 391 -0.25 -1.04 22.98
N ALA A 392 -1.21 -0.62 22.16
CA ALA A 392 -1.43 -1.21 20.85
C ALA A 392 -0.28 -0.90 19.88
N PRO A 393 0.03 -1.82 18.94
CA PRO A 393 1.04 -1.54 17.92
C PRO A 393 0.62 -0.41 16.99
N ARG A 394 1.58 0.28 16.40
CA ARG A 394 1.31 1.21 15.29
C ARG A 394 0.58 0.44 14.17
N PRO A 395 -0.54 0.95 13.63
CA PRO A 395 -1.06 2.32 13.72
C PRO A 395 -2.10 2.60 14.83
N PHE A 396 -2.46 1.60 15.64
CA PHE A 396 -3.61 1.68 16.54
C PHE A 396 -3.39 2.64 17.72
N ASN A 397 -2.14 2.82 18.16
CA ASN A 397 -1.74 3.79 19.17
C ASN A 397 -1.79 5.27 18.73
N MET A 398 -2.19 5.56 17.48
CA MET A 398 -2.27 6.92 16.95
C MET A 398 -3.73 7.29 16.67
N ARG A 399 -4.17 8.45 17.17
CA ARG A 399 -5.52 8.98 16.89
C ARG A 399 -5.64 9.58 15.48
N ALA A 400 -4.57 10.18 14.98
CA ALA A 400 -4.53 10.83 13.68
C ALA A 400 -3.26 10.47 12.92
N GLY A 401 -3.35 10.42 11.60
CA GLY A 401 -2.26 10.01 10.76
C GLY A 401 -2.40 10.45 9.31
N ARG A 402 -1.44 10.01 8.49
CA ARG A 402 -1.51 10.14 7.03
C ARG A 402 -2.00 8.82 6.46
N THR A 403 -2.79 8.89 5.40
CA THR A 403 -3.08 7.69 4.61
C THR A 403 -1.79 7.20 3.96
N ARG A 404 -1.68 5.88 3.82
CA ARG A 404 -0.55 5.23 3.16
C ARG A 404 -1.06 4.57 1.89
N ARG A 405 -0.16 4.26 0.96
CA ARG A 405 -0.57 3.43 -0.18
C ARG A 405 -0.81 2.02 0.33
N ALA A 406 -1.79 1.31 -0.22
CA ALA A 406 -2.07 -0.09 0.14
C ALA A 406 -0.79 -0.96 0.09
N LEU A 407 0.07 -0.71 -0.91
CA LEU A 407 1.35 -1.41 -1.12
C LEU A 407 2.40 -1.14 -0.02
N ASP A 408 2.31 0.00 0.67
CA ASP A 408 3.28 0.40 1.68
C ASP A 408 2.95 -0.19 3.06
N ILE A 409 1.80 -0.87 3.23
CA ILE A 409 1.34 -1.46 4.50
C ILE A 409 1.63 -2.97 4.48
N PRO A 410 2.68 -3.44 5.16
CA PRO A 410 2.96 -4.86 5.25
C PRO A 410 2.13 -5.51 6.37
N LEU A 411 1.18 -6.36 6.00
CA LEU A 411 0.29 -7.05 6.95
C LEU A 411 0.99 -8.14 7.78
N VAL A 412 2.06 -8.73 7.24
CA VAL A 412 2.65 -9.99 7.74
C VAL A 412 4.05 -9.78 8.34
N ASN A 413 4.50 -8.53 8.44
CA ASN A 413 5.87 -8.22 8.83
C ASN A 413 6.18 -8.61 10.27
N SER A 414 5.26 -8.36 11.20
CA SER A 414 5.39 -8.75 12.61
C SER A 414 5.67 -10.24 12.75
N TRP A 415 4.96 -11.09 12.00
CA TRP A 415 5.02 -12.54 12.17
C TRP A 415 6.41 -13.13 11.95
N TYR A 416 7.16 -12.66 10.94
CA TYR A 416 8.51 -13.18 10.67
C TYR A 416 9.63 -12.35 11.33
N GLN A 417 9.30 -11.18 11.88
CA GLN A 417 10.20 -10.41 12.74
C GLN A 417 10.28 -11.01 14.14
N GLU A 418 9.28 -11.80 14.54
CA GLU A 418 9.30 -12.61 15.75
C GLU A 418 9.98 -13.96 15.54
N HIS A 419 10.29 -14.63 16.65
CA HIS A 419 10.84 -15.98 16.62
C HIS A 419 9.81 -16.98 16.07
N CYS A 420 10.25 -17.86 15.18
CA CYS A 420 9.39 -18.92 14.67
C CYS A 420 9.06 -19.92 15.81
N PRO A 421 7.77 -20.26 16.03
CA PRO A 421 7.40 -21.27 17.01
C PRO A 421 8.11 -22.62 16.76
N ALA A 422 8.61 -23.24 17.83
CA ALA A 422 9.47 -24.43 17.74
C ALA A 422 8.80 -25.62 17.04
N ASN A 423 7.48 -25.73 17.15
CA ASN A 423 6.68 -26.84 16.62
C ASN A 423 6.54 -26.83 15.09
N HIS A 424 6.93 -25.74 14.40
CA HIS A 424 6.78 -25.67 12.96
C HIS A 424 7.82 -26.50 12.19
N PRO A 425 7.47 -27.04 11.00
CA PRO A 425 8.39 -27.78 10.15
C PRO A 425 9.62 -26.96 9.73
N VAL A 426 10.72 -27.66 9.41
CA VAL A 426 11.98 -27.05 8.94
C VAL A 426 11.76 -26.09 7.77
N LYS A 427 10.86 -26.43 6.84
CA LYS A 427 10.49 -25.58 5.70
C LYS A 427 10.06 -24.19 6.13
N VAL A 428 9.18 -24.10 7.14
CA VAL A 428 8.66 -22.82 7.66
C VAL A 428 9.77 -22.05 8.37
N ARG A 429 10.57 -22.72 9.21
CA ARG A 429 11.71 -22.10 9.90
C ARG A 429 12.72 -21.49 8.91
N VAL A 430 13.00 -22.18 7.80
CA VAL A 430 13.85 -21.64 6.72
C VAL A 430 13.19 -20.45 6.04
N SER A 431 11.88 -20.48 5.79
CA SER A 431 11.14 -19.33 5.23
C SER A 431 11.24 -18.10 6.11
N TYR A 432 11.07 -18.23 7.44
CA TYR A 432 11.25 -17.13 8.40
C TYR A 432 12.65 -16.52 8.27
N GLN A 433 13.70 -17.35 8.31
CA GLN A 433 15.08 -16.89 8.16
C GLN A 433 15.33 -16.16 6.83
N LYS A 434 14.71 -16.61 5.73
CA LYS A 434 14.86 -15.97 4.41
C LYS A 434 14.14 -14.63 4.34
N LEU A 435 12.91 -14.53 4.88
CA LEU A 435 12.17 -13.27 4.95
C LEU A 435 12.92 -12.25 5.82
N LEU A 436 13.39 -12.69 6.99
CA LEU A 436 14.20 -11.87 7.88
C LEU A 436 15.52 -11.43 7.22
N LYS A 437 16.17 -12.31 6.45
CA LYS A 437 17.36 -11.95 5.65
C LYS A 437 17.05 -10.83 4.66
N CYS A 438 15.93 -10.91 3.93
CA CYS A 438 15.51 -9.87 3.00
C CYS A 438 15.23 -8.55 3.74
N PHE A 439 14.53 -8.61 4.87
CA PHE A 439 14.24 -7.45 5.71
C PHE A 439 15.51 -6.74 6.20
N VAL A 440 16.47 -7.50 6.73
CA VAL A 440 17.77 -6.98 7.19
C VAL A 440 18.57 -6.38 6.02
N LEU A 441 18.60 -7.04 4.86
CA LEU A 441 19.29 -6.51 3.68
C LEU A 441 18.67 -5.21 3.17
N ASN A 442 17.34 -5.09 3.19
CA ASN A 442 16.62 -3.88 2.79
C ASN A 442 16.98 -2.70 3.69
N ALA A 443 17.00 -2.90 5.01
CA ALA A 443 17.37 -1.86 5.95
C ALA A 443 18.87 -1.50 5.89
N LEU A 444 19.76 -2.49 5.72
CA LEU A 444 21.20 -2.26 5.64
C LEU A 444 21.60 -1.49 4.38
N LYS A 445 20.96 -1.78 3.25
CA LYS A 445 21.21 -1.11 1.96
C LYS A 445 20.36 0.14 1.78
N HIS A 446 19.54 0.51 2.76
CA HIS A 446 18.69 1.70 2.69
C HIS A 446 19.56 2.96 2.62
N ARG A 447 19.35 3.75 1.57
CA ARG A 447 19.92 5.09 1.43
C ARG A 447 18.78 6.10 1.43
N PRO A 448 18.92 7.24 2.11
CA PRO A 448 17.90 8.27 2.07
C PRO A 448 17.63 8.67 0.61
N PRO A 449 16.35 8.83 0.21
CA PRO A 449 16.01 9.17 -1.15
C PRO A 449 16.63 10.52 -1.52
N LYS A 450 17.38 10.56 -2.63
CA LYS A 450 17.95 11.81 -3.14
C LYS A 450 16.82 12.75 -3.55
N ALA A 451 16.92 14.02 -3.19
CA ALA A 451 16.01 15.04 -3.69
C ALA A 451 16.10 15.10 -5.23
N GLN A 452 14.97 14.95 -5.91
CA GLN A 452 14.86 14.96 -7.37
C GLN A 452 13.69 15.86 -7.78
N LYS A 453 13.77 16.44 -8.99
CA LYS A 453 12.67 17.21 -9.56
C LYS A 453 11.48 16.27 -9.80
N LYS A 454 10.33 16.59 -9.21
CA LYS A 454 9.09 15.80 -9.37
C LYS A 454 8.64 15.85 -10.83
N ARG A 455 8.57 14.68 -11.48
CA ARG A 455 8.07 14.51 -12.85
C ARG A 455 6.72 13.82 -12.81
N TYR A 456 5.65 14.52 -13.18
CA TYR A 456 4.29 14.01 -13.13
C TYR A 456 3.82 13.56 -14.51
N LEU A 457 4.13 12.31 -14.87
CA LEU A 457 3.87 11.77 -16.21
C LEU A 457 2.41 11.93 -16.66
N PHE A 458 1.45 11.51 -15.82
CA PHE A 458 0.03 11.58 -16.16
C PHE A 458 -0.53 13.00 -16.20
N ARG A 459 0.01 13.94 -15.40
CA ARG A 459 -0.34 15.36 -15.54
C ARG A 459 0.16 15.90 -16.88
N SER A 460 1.36 15.51 -17.29
CA SER A 460 1.91 15.87 -18.61
C SER A 460 1.14 15.23 -19.76
N PHE A 461 0.58 14.03 -19.61
CA PHE A 461 -0.29 13.43 -20.63
C PHE A 461 -1.67 14.09 -20.67
N LYS A 462 -2.32 14.29 -19.51
CA LYS A 462 -3.63 14.95 -19.41
C LYS A 462 -3.61 16.36 -19.99
N SER A 463 -2.49 17.10 -19.89
CA SER A 463 -2.36 18.44 -20.49
C SER A 463 -2.30 18.44 -22.02
N THR A 464 -1.98 17.31 -22.67
CA THR A 464 -1.97 17.21 -24.14
C THR A 464 -3.38 16.96 -24.69
N LYS A 465 -3.65 17.36 -25.93
CA LYS A 465 -4.94 17.09 -26.60
C LYS A 465 -5.21 15.60 -26.90
N PHE A 466 -4.20 14.73 -26.78
CA PHE A 466 -4.27 13.33 -27.18
C PHE A 466 -4.77 12.39 -26.08
N PHE A 467 -5.00 12.91 -24.87
CA PHE A 467 -5.52 12.13 -23.75
C PHE A 467 -6.78 12.78 -23.18
N GLN A 468 -7.73 11.94 -22.80
CA GLN A 468 -8.94 12.32 -22.09
C GLN A 468 -9.06 11.51 -20.80
N THR A 469 -9.90 11.98 -19.88
CA THR A 469 -10.20 11.26 -18.63
C THR A 469 -11.64 10.79 -18.60
N THR A 470 -11.90 9.71 -17.86
CA THR A 470 -13.22 9.12 -17.60
C THR A 470 -13.10 8.27 -16.34
N THR A 471 -14.21 7.90 -15.73
CA THR A 471 -14.30 6.81 -14.75
C THR A 471 -14.68 5.52 -15.48
N LEU A 472 -14.09 4.38 -15.12
CA LEU A 472 -14.45 3.05 -15.61
C LEU A 472 -14.36 2.03 -14.48
N ASP A 473 -15.12 0.95 -14.57
CA ASP A 473 -14.89 -0.23 -13.74
C ASP A 473 -13.47 -0.78 -13.99
N TRP A 474 -12.83 -1.24 -12.92
CA TRP A 474 -11.49 -1.82 -12.98
C TRP A 474 -11.41 -3.03 -13.91
N VAL A 475 -12.44 -3.88 -13.95
CA VAL A 475 -12.48 -5.05 -14.85
C VAL A 475 -12.52 -4.61 -16.31
N GLU A 476 -13.31 -3.58 -16.62
CA GLU A 476 -13.34 -2.98 -17.95
C GLU A 476 -11.97 -2.42 -18.35
N ALA A 477 -11.34 -1.64 -17.46
CA ALA A 477 -10.00 -1.11 -17.70
C ALA A 477 -8.97 -2.24 -17.90
N GLY A 478 -9.10 -3.34 -17.15
CA GLY A 478 -8.25 -4.53 -17.27
C GLY A 478 -8.39 -5.24 -18.61
N LEU A 479 -9.62 -5.47 -19.06
CA LEU A 479 -9.91 -6.06 -20.38
C LEU A 479 -9.38 -5.17 -21.51
N GLN A 480 -9.57 -3.85 -21.41
CA GLN A 480 -9.02 -2.89 -22.38
C GLN A 480 -7.49 -2.97 -22.45
N VAL A 481 -6.79 -2.98 -21.31
CA VAL A 481 -5.33 -3.06 -21.27
C VAL A 481 -4.82 -4.40 -21.82
N CYS A 482 -5.51 -5.51 -21.55
CA CYS A 482 -5.17 -6.82 -22.12
C CYS A 482 -5.32 -6.84 -23.65
N ARG A 483 -6.44 -6.33 -24.18
CA ARG A 483 -6.69 -6.20 -25.63
C ARG A 483 -5.66 -5.29 -26.30
N GLN A 484 -5.38 -4.13 -25.69
CA GLN A 484 -4.35 -3.20 -26.17
C GLN A 484 -2.96 -3.86 -26.21
N GLY A 485 -2.57 -4.57 -25.15
CA GLY A 485 -1.31 -5.30 -25.08
C GLY A 485 -1.18 -6.37 -26.15
N TYR A 486 -2.22 -7.18 -26.35
CA TYR A 486 -2.30 -8.17 -27.42
C TYR A 486 -2.11 -7.52 -28.79
N ASN A 487 -2.92 -6.49 -29.10
CA ASN A 487 -2.87 -5.78 -30.38
C ASN A 487 -1.49 -5.16 -30.64
N MET A 488 -0.84 -4.57 -29.63
CA MET A 488 0.49 -3.98 -29.79
C MET A 488 1.57 -5.03 -30.11
N LEU A 489 1.54 -6.17 -29.42
CA LEU A 489 2.49 -7.26 -29.67
C LEU A 489 2.22 -7.90 -31.03
N ASN A 490 0.95 -8.11 -31.39
CA ASN A 490 0.58 -8.67 -32.67
C ASN A 490 0.96 -7.73 -33.84
N LEU A 491 0.70 -6.42 -33.70
CA LEU A 491 1.16 -5.41 -34.67
C LEU A 491 2.68 -5.41 -34.83
N LEU A 492 3.44 -5.70 -33.77
CA LEU A 492 4.90 -5.78 -33.84
C LEU A 492 5.37 -7.02 -34.61
N ILE A 493 4.69 -8.16 -34.45
CA ILE A 493 4.91 -9.39 -35.23
C ILE A 493 4.63 -9.13 -36.71
N HIS A 494 3.47 -8.54 -37.03
CA HIS A 494 3.09 -8.18 -38.39
C HIS A 494 4.05 -7.14 -39.00
N ARG A 495 4.48 -6.13 -38.25
CA ARG A 495 5.44 -5.12 -38.73
C ARG A 495 6.80 -5.72 -39.11
N LYS A 496 7.20 -6.83 -38.47
CA LYS A 496 8.42 -7.57 -38.81
C LYS A 496 8.22 -8.59 -39.95
N ASN A 497 7.02 -8.67 -40.52
CA ASN A 497 6.62 -9.65 -41.53
C ASN A 497 6.93 -11.09 -41.06
N LEU A 498 6.43 -11.44 -39.87
CA LEU A 498 6.58 -12.76 -39.24
C LEU A 498 5.26 -13.54 -39.27
N ASN A 499 4.72 -13.75 -40.47
CA ASN A 499 3.38 -14.34 -40.68
C ASN A 499 3.28 -15.83 -40.26
N TYR A 500 4.40 -16.45 -39.91
CA TYR A 500 4.51 -17.84 -39.46
C TYR A 500 4.59 -17.97 -37.94
N LEU A 501 4.38 -16.87 -37.21
CA LEU A 501 4.21 -16.85 -35.77
C LEU A 501 2.79 -16.41 -35.43
N HIS A 502 2.15 -17.16 -34.55
CA HIS A 502 0.87 -16.84 -33.95
C HIS A 502 1.05 -16.45 -32.49
N LEU A 503 0.46 -15.33 -32.09
CA LEU A 503 0.31 -14.96 -30.69
C LEU A 503 -1.13 -15.29 -30.31
N ASP A 504 -1.30 -16.24 -29.40
CA ASP A 504 -2.63 -16.57 -28.86
C ASP A 504 -3.09 -15.54 -27.82
N TYR A 505 -4.35 -15.60 -27.40
CA TYR A 505 -4.93 -14.62 -26.46
C TYR A 505 -4.43 -14.78 -25.01
N ASN A 506 -3.81 -15.92 -24.70
CA ASN A 506 -3.09 -16.18 -23.45
C ASN A 506 -1.59 -15.81 -23.53
N PHE A 507 -1.20 -15.07 -24.58
CA PHE A 507 0.13 -14.56 -24.82
C PHE A 507 1.21 -15.64 -25.01
N ASN A 508 0.87 -16.86 -25.41
CA ASN A 508 1.88 -17.81 -25.91
C ASN A 508 2.19 -17.49 -27.38
N LEU A 509 3.48 -17.55 -27.70
CA LEU A 509 3.96 -17.35 -29.07
C LEU A 509 4.27 -18.72 -29.67
N LYS A 510 3.46 -19.16 -30.64
CA LYS A 510 3.57 -20.47 -31.27
C LYS A 510 3.93 -20.32 -32.76
N PRO A 511 4.79 -21.18 -33.33
CA PRO A 511 4.98 -21.23 -34.77
C PRO A 511 3.77 -21.90 -35.44
N VAL A 512 3.28 -21.33 -36.54
CA VAL A 512 2.15 -21.90 -37.31
C VAL A 512 2.59 -23.12 -38.12
N LYS A 513 3.87 -23.17 -38.50
CA LYS A 513 4.51 -24.24 -39.27
C LYS A 513 5.92 -24.48 -38.78
N THR A 514 6.52 -25.61 -39.15
CA THR A 514 7.94 -25.84 -38.94
C THR A 514 8.78 -24.77 -39.64
N LEU A 515 9.58 -24.03 -38.86
CA LEU A 515 10.33 -22.88 -39.36
C LEU A 515 11.66 -23.31 -39.99
N THR A 516 12.00 -22.73 -41.14
CA THR A 516 13.33 -22.85 -41.72
C THR A 516 14.39 -22.18 -40.84
N THR A 517 15.66 -22.51 -41.04
CA THR A 517 16.78 -21.88 -40.30
C THR A 517 16.81 -20.36 -40.48
N LYS A 518 16.44 -19.85 -41.67
CA LYS A 518 16.34 -18.41 -41.96
C LYS A 518 15.17 -17.76 -41.22
N GLU A 519 13.99 -18.37 -41.24
CA GLU A 519 12.81 -17.89 -40.50
C GLU A 519 13.10 -17.87 -38.99
N ARG A 520 13.69 -18.95 -38.45
CA ARG A 520 14.07 -19.04 -37.02
C ARG A 520 15.06 -17.96 -36.61
N LYS A 521 16.04 -17.62 -37.45
CA LYS A 521 16.99 -16.53 -37.17
C LYS A 521 16.29 -15.16 -37.19
N LYS A 522 15.37 -14.94 -38.15
CA LYS A 522 14.61 -13.69 -38.29
C LYS A 522 13.58 -13.48 -37.16
N SER A 523 12.99 -14.57 -36.67
CA SER A 523 11.90 -14.55 -35.69
C SER A 523 12.34 -14.60 -34.22
N ARG A 524 13.66 -14.63 -33.97
CA ARG A 524 14.22 -14.54 -32.62
C ARG A 524 13.95 -13.15 -32.03
N PHE A 525 12.96 -13.10 -31.16
CA PHE A 525 12.72 -11.94 -30.30
C PHE A 525 13.71 -11.93 -29.12
N GLY A 526 14.07 -10.73 -28.66
CA GLY A 526 14.92 -10.54 -27.49
C GLY A 526 14.12 -10.47 -26.18
N ASN A 527 14.84 -10.35 -25.06
CA ASN A 527 14.25 -10.33 -23.72
C ASN A 527 13.19 -9.24 -23.53
N ALA A 528 13.32 -8.07 -24.18
CA ALA A 528 12.34 -7.00 -24.03
C ALA A 528 10.92 -7.41 -24.50
N PHE A 529 10.83 -8.17 -25.60
CA PHE A 529 9.55 -8.66 -26.10
C PHE A 529 8.99 -9.74 -25.18
N HIS A 530 9.82 -10.74 -24.82
CA HIS A 530 9.38 -11.84 -23.98
C HIS A 530 9.01 -11.40 -22.57
N LEU A 531 9.76 -10.48 -21.96
CA LEU A 531 9.43 -9.93 -20.65
C LEU A 531 8.11 -9.16 -20.67
N CYS A 532 7.90 -8.29 -21.68
CA CYS A 532 6.63 -7.58 -21.82
C CYS A 532 5.45 -8.54 -22.00
N ARG A 533 5.63 -9.57 -22.84
CA ARG A 533 4.65 -10.64 -23.06
C ARG A 533 4.32 -11.39 -21.77
N GLU A 534 5.31 -11.80 -20.98
CA GLU A 534 5.06 -12.52 -19.71
C GLU A 534 4.37 -11.63 -18.66
N ILE A 535 4.69 -10.33 -18.59
CA ILE A 535 4.00 -9.41 -17.67
C ILE A 535 2.54 -9.23 -18.11
N LEU A 536 2.28 -9.16 -19.43
CA LEU A 536 0.92 -9.14 -19.98
C LEU A 536 0.18 -10.44 -19.69
N ARG A 537 0.84 -11.60 -19.83
CA ARG A 537 0.29 -12.91 -19.47
C ARG A 537 -0.12 -12.97 -17.99
N LEU A 538 0.76 -12.53 -17.08
CA LEU A 538 0.45 -12.44 -15.66
C LEU A 538 -0.77 -11.56 -15.40
N THR A 539 -0.82 -10.39 -16.05
CA THR A 539 -1.93 -9.44 -15.87
C THR A 539 -3.24 -10.03 -16.41
N LYS A 540 -3.20 -10.70 -17.57
CA LYS A 540 -4.35 -11.39 -18.17
C LYS A 540 -4.91 -12.44 -17.21
N LEU A 541 -4.07 -13.26 -16.59
CA LEU A 541 -4.53 -14.25 -15.59
C LEU A 541 -5.27 -13.59 -14.42
N VAL A 542 -4.77 -12.46 -13.91
CA VAL A 542 -5.41 -11.73 -12.80
C VAL A 542 -6.73 -11.12 -13.24
N VAL A 543 -6.78 -10.46 -14.40
CA VAL A 543 -8.00 -9.86 -14.94
C VAL A 543 -9.04 -10.93 -15.24
N ASP A 544 -8.66 -12.03 -15.87
CA ASP A 544 -9.56 -13.14 -16.18
C ASP A 544 -10.16 -13.79 -14.95
N SER A 545 -9.40 -13.87 -13.85
CA SER A 545 -9.92 -14.36 -12.56
C SER A 545 -11.06 -13.47 -12.07
N HIS A 546 -10.90 -12.14 -12.16
CA HIS A 546 -11.97 -11.19 -11.82
C HIS A 546 -13.13 -11.23 -12.81
N VAL A 547 -12.87 -11.48 -14.10
CA VAL A 547 -13.94 -11.65 -15.10
C VAL A 547 -14.77 -12.88 -14.77
N GLN A 548 -14.15 -14.02 -14.44
CA GLN A 548 -14.88 -15.24 -14.04
C GLN A 548 -15.70 -15.02 -12.77
N TYR A 549 -15.18 -14.25 -11.81
CA TYR A 549 -15.91 -13.85 -10.60
C TYR A 549 -17.13 -12.99 -10.95
N ARG A 550 -16.97 -11.99 -11.83
CA ARG A 550 -18.06 -11.10 -12.26
C ARG A 550 -19.12 -11.79 -13.12
N LEU A 551 -18.76 -12.86 -13.83
CA LEU A 551 -19.70 -13.72 -14.55
C LEU A 551 -20.45 -14.70 -13.64
N GLY A 552 -20.08 -14.80 -12.35
CA GLY A 552 -20.68 -15.75 -11.42
C GLY A 552 -20.19 -17.20 -11.55
N ASN A 553 -19.13 -17.44 -12.33
CA ASN A 553 -18.60 -18.79 -12.58
C ASN A 553 -17.71 -19.32 -11.44
N VAL A 554 -17.12 -18.41 -10.67
CA VAL A 554 -16.32 -18.69 -9.47
C VAL A 554 -16.82 -17.83 -8.32
N ASP A 555 -16.74 -18.35 -7.10
CA ASP A 555 -17.12 -17.60 -5.91
C ASP A 555 -16.03 -16.61 -5.47
N CYS A 556 -16.35 -15.70 -4.55
CA CYS A 556 -15.43 -14.68 -4.05
C CYS A 556 -14.22 -15.23 -3.27
N TYR A 557 -14.28 -16.46 -2.76
CA TYR A 557 -13.20 -17.11 -2.01
C TYR A 557 -12.23 -17.88 -2.91
N GLN A 558 -12.70 -18.42 -4.04
CA GLN A 558 -11.96 -19.22 -5.02
C GLN A 558 -11.02 -18.39 -5.88
#